data_AF-A0A969VZ21-F1
#
_entry.id   AF-A0A969VZ21-F1
#
_cell.length_a   1.000
_cell.length_b   1.000
_cell.length_c   1.000
_cell.angle_alpha   90.00
_cell.angle_beta   90.00
_cell.angle_gamma   90.00
#
_symmetry.space_group_name_H-M   'P 1'
#
loop_
_entity.id
_entity.type
_entity.pdbx_description
1 polymer ?
#
loop_
_entity_poly.entity_id
_entity_poly.type
_entity_poly.pdbx_seq_one_letter_code
_entity_poly.pdbx_strand_id
1 'polypeptide(L)'
;MSDTHAHSVRYVRQAMLPQAEPPATESGAIKWLRENLFSGVLNTTLTIIGLLIVYWLVTAAWPWLSHSVWNANSLAECRQIIRETWGEGATGACWAVIRERWTQFVFGFYPNHLYWRPILAFVLLFGALAPVLFTGLPRGLLWLTALFPFLAVWLLWGGSVWGPVATLLGFGVGWLAFSGLSRFSNTVALLGGIVLALLYWLFLSGSVADLLQGILPLALEGVQSDKFGGFVLSIVIGVSAISLSLPLGIVLALGRQSDMFLVKSLSVCFIEFIRGVPLITLLFTASLLLNYFLPPGSNFDIILRVIIM
;
A
#
# COMPACT_ATOMS: atom_id res chain seq x y z
N MET A 1 37.59 -51.44 -61.06
CA MET A 1 37.00 -50.08 -61.00
C MET A 1 35.76 -50.20 -60.13
N SER A 2 35.60 -49.58 -58.97
CA SER A 2 36.39 -48.61 -58.22
C SER A 2 35.95 -48.78 -56.76
N ASP A 3 36.83 -49.25 -55.86
CA ASP A 3 36.55 -49.31 -54.41
C ASP A 3 36.67 -47.91 -53.81
N THR A 4 35.77 -47.02 -54.22
CA THR A 4 35.64 -45.67 -53.69
C THR A 4 34.41 -45.67 -52.79
N HIS A 5 34.59 -45.21 -51.55
CA HIS A 5 33.57 -44.97 -50.53
C HIS A 5 33.30 -46.11 -49.51
N ALA A 6 34.27 -46.39 -48.64
CA ALA A 6 33.98 -47.04 -47.36
C ALA A 6 34.79 -46.43 -46.19
N HIS A 7 35.02 -45.12 -46.19
CA HIS A 7 35.38 -44.43 -44.95
C HIS A 7 34.09 -44.11 -44.21
N SER A 8 33.57 -45.06 -43.43
CA SER A 8 32.56 -44.78 -42.42
C SER A 8 33.17 -43.79 -41.43
N VAL A 9 32.78 -42.53 -41.54
CA VAL A 9 33.25 -41.44 -40.69
C VAL A 9 32.91 -41.82 -39.24
N ARG A 10 33.91 -42.23 -38.45
CA ARG A 10 33.75 -42.79 -37.09
C ARG A 10 32.97 -41.87 -36.13
N TYR A 11 32.75 -40.61 -36.49
CA TYR A 11 32.13 -39.59 -35.66
C TYR A 11 30.71 -39.18 -36.10
N VAL A 12 30.10 -39.88 -37.07
CA VAL A 12 28.72 -39.58 -37.51
C VAL A 12 27.73 -40.54 -36.84
N ARG A 13 26.84 -39.98 -36.01
CA ARG A 13 25.82 -40.71 -35.25
C ARG A 13 24.76 -41.32 -36.19
N GLN A 14 24.45 -42.60 -36.00
CA GLN A 14 23.50 -43.34 -36.86
C GLN A 14 22.06 -43.40 -36.32
N ALA A 15 21.83 -43.07 -35.05
CA ALA A 15 20.49 -43.05 -34.44
C ALA A 15 20.36 -41.93 -33.41
N MET A 16 19.17 -41.32 -33.33
CA MET A 16 18.84 -40.34 -32.28
C MET A 16 18.70 -41.06 -30.93
N LEU A 17 19.40 -40.58 -29.90
CA LEU A 17 19.16 -41.06 -28.53
C LEU A 17 17.81 -40.55 -28.02
N PRO A 18 17.12 -41.33 -27.17
CA PRO A 18 15.94 -40.84 -26.47
C PRO A 18 16.30 -39.63 -25.59
N GLN A 19 15.34 -38.72 -25.41
CA GLN A 19 15.50 -37.62 -24.47
C GLN A 19 15.71 -38.19 -23.06
N ALA A 20 16.86 -37.86 -22.47
CA ALA A 20 17.15 -38.10 -21.07
C ALA A 20 16.79 -36.85 -20.27
N GLU A 21 16.33 -37.05 -19.03
CA GLU A 21 16.13 -35.93 -18.12
C GLU A 21 17.46 -35.20 -17.87
N PRO A 22 17.43 -33.86 -17.73
CA PRO A 22 18.63 -33.11 -17.43
C PRO A 22 19.24 -33.62 -16.12
N PRO A 23 20.58 -33.69 -16.01
CA PRO A 23 21.25 -34.07 -14.77
C PRO A 23 20.70 -33.25 -13.59
N ALA A 24 20.57 -33.87 -12.42
CA ALA A 24 20.06 -33.19 -11.23
C ALA A 24 20.90 -31.96 -10.82
N THR A 25 22.15 -31.86 -11.28
CA THR A 25 23.02 -30.70 -11.09
C THR A 25 22.71 -29.53 -12.03
N GLU A 26 22.02 -29.78 -13.13
CA GLU A 26 21.70 -28.81 -14.19
C GLU A 26 20.22 -28.39 -14.20
N SER A 27 19.44 -28.83 -13.22
CA SER A 27 18.02 -28.49 -13.09
C SER A 27 17.60 -28.33 -11.63
N GLY A 28 16.49 -27.62 -11.40
CA GLY A 28 15.86 -27.47 -10.09
C GLY A 28 16.65 -26.64 -9.06
N ALA A 29 16.36 -26.88 -7.78
CA ALA A 29 16.90 -26.10 -6.67
C ALA A 29 18.42 -26.21 -6.52
N ILE A 30 19.01 -27.36 -6.88
CA ILE A 30 20.45 -27.60 -6.76
C ILE A 30 21.24 -26.68 -7.68
N LYS A 31 20.80 -26.53 -8.94
CA LYS A 31 21.38 -25.58 -9.88
C LYS A 31 21.26 -24.15 -9.35
N TRP A 32 20.07 -23.77 -8.86
CA TRP A 32 19.84 -22.43 -8.32
C TRP A 32 20.78 -22.10 -7.15
N LEU A 33 20.96 -23.02 -6.20
CA LEU A 33 21.89 -22.86 -5.07
C LEU A 33 23.33 -22.68 -5.56
N ARG A 34 23.76 -23.49 -6.53
CA ARG A 34 25.11 -23.40 -7.10
C ARG A 34 25.34 -22.08 -7.83
N GLU A 35 24.38 -21.61 -8.61
CA GLU A 35 24.52 -20.37 -9.39
C GLU A 35 24.40 -19.10 -8.53
N ASN A 36 23.53 -19.11 -7.52
CA ASN A 36 23.23 -17.90 -6.73
C ASN A 36 24.03 -17.81 -5.43
N LEU A 37 24.16 -18.91 -4.67
CA LEU A 37 24.81 -18.88 -3.35
C LEU A 37 26.27 -19.35 -3.40
N PHE A 38 26.58 -20.35 -4.23
CA PHE A 38 27.88 -21.03 -4.23
C PHE A 38 28.65 -20.91 -5.55
N SER A 39 28.40 -19.86 -6.33
CA SER A 39 28.96 -19.71 -7.69
C SER A 39 30.46 -19.38 -7.72
N GLY A 40 31.05 -19.02 -6.58
CA GLY A 40 32.48 -18.79 -6.43
C GLY A 40 32.90 -18.70 -4.97
N VAL A 41 34.20 -18.49 -4.73
CA VAL A 41 34.79 -18.45 -3.38
C VAL A 41 34.23 -17.29 -2.54
N LEU A 42 34.05 -16.11 -3.15
CA LEU A 42 33.47 -14.95 -2.47
C LEU A 42 32.01 -15.21 -2.07
N ASN A 43 31.17 -15.66 -3.01
CA ASN A 43 29.75 -15.93 -2.77
C ASN A 43 29.56 -17.07 -1.75
N THR A 44 30.39 -18.10 -1.82
CA THR A 44 30.39 -19.19 -0.84
C THR A 44 30.75 -18.68 0.55
N THR A 45 31.80 -17.85 0.67
CA THR A 45 32.21 -17.24 1.95
C THR A 45 31.12 -16.34 2.51
N LEU A 46 30.53 -15.45 1.70
CA LEU A 46 29.43 -14.57 2.11
C LEU A 46 28.19 -15.36 2.53
N THR A 47 27.87 -16.44 1.82
CA THR A 47 26.76 -17.34 2.17
C THR A 47 27.00 -18.02 3.52
N ILE A 48 28.21 -18.55 3.76
CA ILE A 48 28.55 -19.19 5.04
C ILE A 48 28.48 -18.16 6.18
N ILE A 49 29.07 -16.98 6.01
CA ILE A 49 29.00 -15.91 7.01
C ILE A 49 27.55 -15.49 7.25
N GLY A 50 26.75 -15.33 6.21
CA GLY A 50 25.33 -15.00 6.32
C GLY A 50 24.55 -16.06 7.11
N LEU A 51 24.79 -17.35 6.83
CA LEU A 51 24.18 -18.45 7.58
C LEU A 51 24.62 -18.45 9.05
N LEU A 52 25.90 -18.17 9.35
CA LEU A 52 26.40 -18.06 10.72
C LEU A 52 25.76 -16.87 11.46
N ILE A 53 25.58 -15.72 10.81
CA ILE A 53 24.90 -14.56 11.38
C ILE A 53 23.43 -14.89 11.66
N VAL A 54 22.74 -15.52 10.72
CA VAL A 54 21.34 -15.94 10.91
C VAL A 54 21.24 -16.94 12.06
N TYR A 55 22.12 -17.93 12.11
CA TYR A 55 22.18 -18.89 13.21
C TYR A 55 22.41 -18.20 14.56
N TRP A 56 23.34 -17.25 14.61
CA TRP A 56 23.61 -16.47 15.81
C TRP A 56 22.41 -15.61 16.25
N LEU A 57 21.76 -14.91 15.31
CA LEU A 57 20.56 -14.10 15.59
C LEU A 57 19.41 -14.97 16.11
N VAL A 58 19.16 -16.11 15.45
CA VAL A 58 18.11 -17.04 15.85
C VAL A 58 18.40 -17.60 17.23
N THR A 59 19.61 -18.10 17.49
CA THR A 59 19.97 -18.66 18.80
C THR A 59 19.97 -17.63 19.92
N ALA A 60 20.32 -16.37 19.63
CA ALA A 60 20.24 -15.28 20.60
C ALA A 60 18.81 -14.84 20.91
N ALA A 61 17.93 -14.78 19.89
CA ALA A 61 16.53 -14.37 20.05
C ALA A 61 15.61 -15.52 20.53
N TRP A 62 16.04 -16.77 20.35
CA TRP A 62 15.21 -17.95 20.62
C TRP A 62 14.75 -18.08 22.07
N PRO A 63 15.60 -17.89 23.11
CA PRO A 63 15.13 -17.93 24.49
C PRO A 63 14.05 -16.87 24.77
N TRP A 64 14.26 -15.65 24.27
CA TRP A 64 13.28 -14.57 24.43
C TRP A 64 11.93 -14.90 23.77
N LEU A 65 11.94 -15.50 22.59
CA LEU A 65 10.71 -15.92 21.88
C LEU A 65 10.03 -17.14 22.50
N SER A 66 10.81 -18.18 22.82
CA SER A 66 10.29 -19.47 23.30
C SER A 66 9.80 -19.42 24.74
N HIS A 67 10.43 -18.61 25.60
CA HIS A 67 10.02 -18.42 27.00
C HIS A 67 8.93 -17.36 27.15
N SER A 68 8.13 -17.13 26.12
CA SER A 68 7.22 -16.00 26.09
C SER A 68 5.93 -16.25 26.89
N VAL A 69 5.45 -15.22 27.59
CA VAL A 69 4.29 -15.29 28.48
C VAL A 69 3.18 -14.39 27.96
N TRP A 70 1.99 -14.97 27.78
CA TRP A 70 0.80 -14.30 27.25
C TRP A 70 -0.24 -13.94 28.32
N ASN A 71 -0.16 -14.57 29.50
CA ASN A 71 -1.13 -14.40 30.57
C ASN A 71 -0.43 -13.89 31.84
N ALA A 72 -0.38 -12.56 31.99
CA ALA A 72 0.13 -11.87 33.17
C ALA A 72 -0.56 -10.50 33.27
N ASN A 73 -0.81 -10.00 34.48
CA ASN A 73 -1.47 -8.71 34.71
C ASN A 73 -0.47 -7.59 35.02
N SER A 74 0.82 -7.94 35.18
CA SER A 74 1.89 -6.96 35.39
C SER A 74 3.23 -7.45 34.81
N LEU A 75 4.14 -6.51 34.54
CA LEU A 75 5.50 -6.84 34.11
C LEU A 75 6.25 -7.68 35.16
N ALA A 76 6.00 -7.44 36.44
CA ALA A 76 6.60 -8.17 37.54
C ALA A 76 6.12 -9.63 37.56
N GLU A 77 4.81 -9.86 37.45
CA GLU A 77 4.20 -11.19 37.36
C GLU A 77 4.72 -11.95 36.14
N CYS A 78 4.81 -11.26 34.99
CA CYS A 78 5.34 -11.85 33.76
C CYS A 78 6.78 -12.37 33.94
N ARG A 79 7.65 -11.59 34.58
CA ARG A 79 9.04 -11.99 34.89
C ARG A 79 9.11 -13.06 35.96
N GLN A 80 8.14 -13.15 36.85
CA GLN A 80 8.05 -14.22 37.84
C GLN A 80 7.72 -15.55 37.17
N ILE A 81 6.69 -15.58 36.31
CA ILE A 81 6.30 -16.77 35.55
C ILE A 81 7.46 -17.30 34.71
N ILE A 82 8.22 -16.41 34.06
CA ILE A 82 9.40 -16.79 33.26
C ILE A 82 10.45 -17.47 34.16
N ARG A 83 10.76 -16.91 35.33
CA ARG A 83 11.73 -17.47 36.27
C ARG A 83 11.29 -18.81 36.85
N GLU A 84 10.02 -18.94 37.19
CA GLU A 84 9.46 -20.19 37.72
C GLU A 84 9.44 -21.32 36.68
N THR A 85 9.21 -20.99 35.40
CA THR A 85 9.11 -21.98 34.33
C THR A 85 10.47 -22.38 33.76
N TRP A 86 11.39 -21.40 33.61
CA TRP A 86 12.64 -21.57 32.86
C TRP A 86 13.92 -21.37 33.68
N GLY A 87 13.79 -21.00 34.97
CA GLY A 87 14.91 -20.84 35.91
C GLY A 87 15.31 -19.40 36.21
N GLU A 88 16.07 -19.22 37.30
CA GLU A 88 16.65 -17.94 37.72
C GLU A 88 17.63 -17.42 36.65
N GLY A 89 17.29 -16.30 36.01
CA GLY A 89 18.11 -15.67 34.94
C GLY A 89 17.59 -15.90 33.52
N ALA A 90 16.53 -16.68 33.33
CA ALA A 90 15.88 -16.84 32.03
C ALA A 90 15.25 -15.52 31.56
N THR A 91 15.44 -15.19 30.27
CA THR A 91 14.78 -14.06 29.61
C THR A 91 13.64 -14.57 28.74
N GLY A 92 12.58 -13.78 28.61
CA GLY A 92 11.37 -14.13 27.87
C GLY A 92 10.56 -12.90 27.50
N ALA A 93 9.82 -12.98 26.39
CA ALA A 93 8.96 -11.91 25.92
C ALA A 93 7.66 -11.85 26.74
N CYS A 94 7.23 -10.64 27.12
CA CYS A 94 5.95 -10.44 27.78
C CYS A 94 4.88 -9.97 26.79
N TRP A 95 4.18 -10.91 26.15
CA TRP A 95 3.11 -10.62 25.19
C TRP A 95 1.76 -10.33 25.85
N ALA A 96 1.67 -10.44 27.18
CA ALA A 96 0.46 -10.11 27.93
C ALA A 96 -0.05 -8.69 27.66
N VAL A 97 0.88 -7.72 27.52
CA VAL A 97 0.55 -6.33 27.13
C VAL A 97 -0.15 -6.28 25.77
N ILE A 98 0.28 -7.11 24.82
CA ILE A 98 -0.32 -7.16 23.48
C ILE A 98 -1.70 -7.79 23.50
N ARG A 99 -1.91 -8.82 24.33
CA ARG A 99 -3.24 -9.38 24.56
C ARG A 99 -4.20 -8.37 25.22
N GLU A 100 -3.75 -7.68 26.26
CA GLU A 100 -4.57 -6.69 26.98
C GLU A 100 -4.88 -5.45 26.15
N ARG A 101 -3.93 -5.00 25.31
CA ARG A 101 -4.06 -3.80 24.48
C ARG A 101 -4.36 -4.09 23.01
N TRP A 102 -4.79 -5.31 22.68
CA TRP A 102 -5.06 -5.72 21.30
C TRP A 102 -6.02 -4.78 20.58
N THR A 103 -7.11 -4.39 21.25
CA THR A 103 -8.10 -3.45 20.69
C THR A 103 -7.51 -2.07 20.42
N GLN A 104 -6.58 -1.60 21.26
CA GLN A 104 -5.88 -0.33 21.05
C GLN A 104 -4.86 -0.41 19.90
N PHE A 105 -4.21 -1.56 19.69
CA PHE A 105 -3.34 -1.76 18.53
C PHE A 105 -4.11 -1.85 17.21
N VAL A 106 -5.31 -2.43 17.23
CA VAL A 106 -6.13 -2.54 16.02
C VAL A 106 -6.88 -1.25 15.74
N PHE A 107 -7.66 -0.75 16.70
CA PHE A 107 -8.61 0.36 16.52
C PHE A 107 -8.14 1.70 17.11
N GLY A 108 -7.02 1.75 17.84
CA GLY A 108 -6.61 2.98 18.53
C GLY A 108 -7.58 3.36 19.65
N PHE A 109 -8.02 4.62 19.66
CA PHE A 109 -9.01 5.14 20.61
C PHE A 109 -10.42 5.25 19.98
N TYR A 110 -10.67 4.52 18.89
CA TYR A 110 -11.97 4.48 18.24
C TYR A 110 -13.05 3.95 19.21
N PRO A 111 -14.27 4.52 19.23
CA PRO A 111 -15.32 4.06 20.13
C PRO A 111 -15.68 2.58 19.89
N ASN A 112 -15.80 1.81 20.97
CA ASN A 112 -16.00 0.36 20.93
C ASN A 112 -17.32 -0.06 20.26
N HIS A 113 -18.40 0.71 20.46
CA HIS A 113 -19.69 0.46 19.80
C HIS A 113 -19.66 0.70 18.29
N LEU A 114 -18.61 1.36 17.78
CA LEU A 114 -18.45 1.70 16.37
C LEU A 114 -17.38 0.84 15.66
N TYR A 115 -16.79 -0.18 16.32
CA TYR A 115 -15.76 -1.03 15.69
C TYR A 115 -16.21 -1.72 14.41
N TRP A 116 -17.51 -1.95 14.25
CA TRP A 116 -18.07 -2.48 13.00
C TRP A 116 -17.73 -1.60 11.78
N ARG A 117 -17.50 -0.29 11.96
CA ARG A 117 -17.18 0.64 10.88
C ARG A 117 -15.78 0.40 10.30
N PRO A 118 -14.67 0.45 11.07
CA PRO A 118 -13.37 0.05 10.53
C PRO A 118 -13.29 -1.38 10.04
N ILE A 119 -13.98 -2.32 10.70
CA ILE A 119 -14.02 -3.72 10.24
C ILE A 119 -14.69 -3.81 8.87
N LEU A 120 -15.85 -3.16 8.71
CA LEU A 120 -16.56 -3.13 7.43
C LEU A 120 -15.72 -2.41 6.35
N ALA A 121 -15.05 -1.30 6.68
CA ALA A 121 -14.14 -0.62 5.76
C ALA A 121 -13.01 -1.55 5.29
N PHE A 122 -12.45 -2.34 6.21
CA PHE A 122 -11.40 -3.31 5.90
C PHE A 122 -11.88 -4.48 5.04
N VAL A 123 -13.07 -5.00 5.30
CA VAL A 123 -13.69 -6.04 4.45
C VAL A 123 -13.99 -5.49 3.06
N LEU A 124 -14.55 -4.28 2.98
CA LEU A 124 -14.83 -3.60 1.72
C LEU A 124 -13.55 -3.29 0.94
N LEU A 125 -12.42 -3.01 1.61
CA LEU A 125 -11.12 -2.84 0.96
C LEU A 125 -10.73 -4.09 0.16
N PHE A 126 -10.88 -5.29 0.72
CA PHE A 126 -10.61 -6.52 -0.02
C PHE A 126 -11.58 -6.72 -1.19
N GLY A 127 -12.87 -6.40 -0.99
CA GLY A 127 -13.84 -6.41 -2.07
C GLY A 127 -13.51 -5.44 -3.20
N ALA A 128 -13.01 -4.25 -2.86
CA ALA A 128 -12.54 -3.23 -3.79
C ALA A 128 -11.23 -3.61 -4.49
N LEU A 129 -10.34 -4.34 -3.82
CA LEU A 129 -9.06 -4.79 -4.40
C LEU A 129 -9.22 -6.02 -5.29
N ALA A 130 -10.17 -6.90 -4.97
CA ALA A 130 -10.39 -8.16 -5.68
C ALA A 130 -10.49 -8.02 -7.21
N PRO A 131 -11.31 -7.13 -7.80
CA PRO A 131 -11.43 -7.02 -9.26
C PRO A 131 -10.19 -6.41 -9.93
N VAL A 132 -9.31 -5.75 -9.17
CA VAL A 132 -8.03 -5.24 -9.68
C VAL A 132 -7.00 -6.37 -9.72
N LEU A 133 -6.99 -7.25 -8.72
CA LEU A 133 -6.03 -8.35 -8.61
C LEU A 133 -6.43 -9.57 -9.46
N PHE A 134 -7.73 -9.82 -9.63
CA PHE A 134 -8.25 -11.00 -10.31
C PHE A 134 -9.07 -10.62 -11.55
N THR A 135 -8.62 -11.05 -12.72
CA THR A 135 -9.26 -10.78 -14.01
C THR A 135 -10.56 -11.56 -14.25
N GLY A 136 -10.84 -12.59 -13.44
CA GLY A 136 -12.03 -13.45 -13.56
C GLY A 136 -13.30 -12.93 -12.88
N LEU A 137 -13.25 -11.73 -12.27
CA LEU A 137 -14.39 -11.14 -11.55
C LEU A 137 -15.26 -10.26 -12.44
N PRO A 138 -16.55 -10.08 -12.10
CA PRO A 138 -17.46 -9.25 -12.89
C PRO A 138 -17.00 -7.79 -12.94
N ARG A 139 -17.01 -7.19 -14.14
CA ARG A 139 -16.56 -5.80 -14.37
C ARG A 139 -17.35 -4.77 -13.54
N GLY A 140 -18.60 -5.06 -13.18
CA GLY A 140 -19.41 -4.21 -12.32
C GLY A 140 -18.77 -3.96 -10.95
N LEU A 141 -17.92 -4.87 -10.47
CA LEU A 141 -17.23 -4.74 -9.19
C LEU A 141 -16.14 -3.65 -9.21
N LEU A 142 -15.69 -3.19 -10.38
CA LEU A 142 -14.76 -2.05 -10.49
C LEU A 142 -15.40 -0.73 -10.02
N TRP A 143 -16.74 -0.62 -10.05
CA TRP A 143 -17.42 0.52 -9.44
C TRP A 143 -17.22 0.55 -7.94
N LEU A 144 -17.16 -0.61 -7.28
CA LEU A 144 -16.83 -0.67 -5.86
C LEU A 144 -15.42 -0.12 -5.62
N THR A 145 -14.44 -0.50 -6.45
CA THR A 145 -13.07 0.05 -6.37
C THR A 145 -13.05 1.58 -6.51
N ALA A 146 -13.79 2.13 -7.49
CA ALA A 146 -13.83 3.56 -7.73
C ALA A 146 -14.54 4.34 -6.60
N LEU A 147 -15.59 3.75 -6.01
CA LEU A 147 -16.39 4.37 -4.95
C LEU A 147 -15.79 4.16 -3.54
N PHE A 148 -14.94 3.15 -3.38
CA PHE A 148 -14.41 2.75 -2.08
C PHE A 148 -13.71 3.88 -1.30
N PRO A 149 -12.86 4.75 -1.89
CA PRO A 149 -12.23 5.84 -1.14
C PRO A 149 -13.26 6.79 -0.48
N PHE A 150 -14.35 7.08 -1.18
CA PHE A 150 -15.44 7.92 -0.70
C PHE A 150 -16.25 7.23 0.40
N LEU A 151 -16.54 5.94 0.20
CA LEU A 151 -17.23 5.10 1.18
C LEU A 151 -16.39 4.93 2.46
N ALA A 152 -15.08 4.74 2.33
CA ALA A 152 -14.16 4.56 3.44
C ALA A 152 -14.08 5.82 4.32
N VAL A 153 -13.99 7.01 3.72
CA VAL A 153 -14.01 8.28 4.46
C VAL A 153 -15.32 8.41 5.25
N TRP A 154 -16.46 8.21 4.60
CA TRP A 154 -17.77 8.29 5.26
C TRP A 154 -17.92 7.28 6.40
N LEU A 155 -17.52 6.03 6.15
CA LEU A 155 -17.67 4.96 7.11
C LEU A 155 -16.78 5.19 8.35
N LEU A 156 -15.57 5.72 8.18
CA LEU A 156 -14.62 5.90 9.27
C LEU A 156 -14.85 7.19 10.07
N TRP A 157 -15.03 8.33 9.40
CA TRP A 157 -15.27 9.62 10.06
C TRP A 157 -16.73 9.83 10.48
N GLY A 158 -17.68 9.14 9.83
CA GLY A 158 -19.10 9.37 10.01
C GLY A 158 -19.58 10.65 9.33
N GLY A 159 -20.65 11.25 9.89
CA GLY A 159 -21.30 12.42 9.30
C GLY A 159 -22.30 12.08 8.20
N SER A 160 -22.68 13.09 7.42
CA SER A 160 -23.65 12.95 6.34
C SER A 160 -23.09 12.11 5.19
N VAL A 161 -23.90 11.17 4.68
CA VAL A 161 -23.58 10.44 3.44
C VAL A 161 -23.48 11.37 2.23
N TRP A 162 -24.14 12.52 2.29
CA TRP A 162 -24.18 13.49 1.21
C TRP A 162 -22.87 14.25 1.00
N GLY A 163 -21.97 14.28 1.98
CA GLY A 163 -20.63 14.83 1.80
C GLY A 163 -19.86 14.13 0.67
N PRO A 164 -19.55 12.82 0.80
CA PRO A 164 -18.89 12.07 -0.26
C PRO A 164 -19.68 12.02 -1.57
N VAL A 165 -21.01 11.95 -1.51
CA VAL A 165 -21.87 11.99 -2.71
C VAL A 165 -21.74 13.34 -3.43
N ALA A 166 -21.77 14.46 -2.70
CA ALA A 166 -21.56 15.78 -3.27
C ALA A 166 -20.17 15.89 -3.90
N THR A 167 -19.13 15.34 -3.26
CA THR A 167 -17.78 15.27 -3.84
C THR A 167 -17.76 14.47 -5.14
N LEU A 168 -18.43 13.30 -5.19
CA LEU A 168 -18.57 12.48 -6.39
C LEU A 168 -19.30 13.22 -7.53
N LEU A 169 -20.34 13.99 -7.21
CA LEU A 169 -21.04 14.82 -8.19
C LEU A 169 -20.12 15.86 -8.84
N GLY A 170 -19.09 16.35 -8.14
CA GLY A 170 -18.11 17.26 -8.72
C GLY A 170 -17.31 16.67 -9.88
N PHE A 171 -16.97 15.37 -9.81
CA PHE A 171 -16.38 14.66 -10.95
C PHE A 171 -17.37 14.55 -12.12
N GLY A 172 -18.65 14.35 -11.82
CA GLY A 172 -19.73 14.37 -12.82
C GLY A 172 -19.88 15.73 -13.51
N VAL A 173 -19.83 16.83 -12.74
CA VAL A 173 -19.85 18.21 -13.26
C VAL A 173 -18.65 18.44 -14.18
N GLY A 174 -17.44 18.03 -13.75
CA GLY A 174 -16.23 18.12 -14.58
C GLY A 174 -16.35 17.34 -15.88
N TRP A 175 -16.90 16.11 -15.83
CA TRP A 175 -17.13 15.28 -17.01
C TRP A 175 -18.18 15.87 -17.97
N LEU A 176 -19.28 16.41 -17.44
CA LEU A 176 -20.31 17.09 -18.23
C LEU A 176 -19.74 18.35 -18.91
N ALA A 177 -18.97 19.14 -18.18
CA ALA A 177 -18.26 20.29 -18.72
C ALA A 177 -17.29 19.89 -19.84
N PHE A 178 -16.47 18.87 -19.60
CA PHE A 178 -15.57 18.33 -20.62
C PHE A 178 -16.34 17.88 -21.87
N SER A 179 -17.44 17.15 -21.70
CA SER A 179 -18.25 16.64 -22.80
C SER A 179 -18.97 17.74 -23.59
N GLY A 180 -19.35 18.83 -22.93
CA GLY A 180 -19.95 19.99 -23.59
C GLY A 180 -18.93 20.83 -24.36
N LEU A 181 -17.76 21.08 -23.75
CA LEU A 181 -16.71 21.93 -24.32
C LEU A 181 -15.84 21.21 -25.37
N SER A 182 -15.82 19.88 -25.38
CA SER A 182 -15.05 19.08 -26.36
C SER A 182 -15.49 19.30 -27.80
N ARG A 183 -16.70 19.84 -28.01
CA ARG A 183 -17.21 20.25 -29.31
C ARG A 183 -16.40 21.39 -29.95
N PHE A 184 -15.69 22.19 -29.15
CA PHE A 184 -14.89 23.31 -29.63
C PHE A 184 -13.41 22.97 -29.74
N SER A 185 -12.82 22.47 -28.65
CA SER A 185 -11.41 22.06 -28.61
C SER A 185 -11.16 21.18 -27.39
N ASN A 186 -10.34 20.14 -27.56
CA ASN A 186 -9.99 19.20 -26.49
C ASN A 186 -9.21 19.88 -25.35
N THR A 187 -8.38 20.89 -25.63
CA THR A 187 -7.62 21.61 -24.59
C THR A 187 -8.52 22.51 -23.75
N VAL A 188 -9.43 23.23 -24.42
CA VAL A 188 -10.42 24.08 -23.75
C VAL A 188 -11.39 23.24 -22.92
N ALA A 189 -11.77 22.06 -23.42
CA ALA A 189 -12.60 21.11 -22.68
C ALA A 189 -11.93 20.58 -21.42
N LEU A 190 -10.65 20.20 -21.51
CA LEU A 190 -9.89 19.72 -20.35
C LEU A 190 -9.75 20.82 -19.28
N LEU A 191 -9.29 22.01 -19.67
CA LEU A 191 -9.10 23.12 -18.74
C LEU A 191 -10.43 23.60 -18.15
N GLY A 192 -11.46 23.74 -18.98
CA GLY A 192 -12.79 24.15 -18.53
C GLY A 192 -13.44 23.13 -17.59
N GLY A 193 -13.29 21.83 -17.87
CA GLY A 193 -13.77 20.76 -17.00
C GLY A 193 -13.09 20.76 -15.62
N ILE A 194 -11.76 20.93 -15.58
CA ILE A 194 -11.00 21.03 -14.33
C ILE A 194 -11.44 22.27 -13.53
N VAL A 195 -11.49 23.43 -14.17
CA VAL A 195 -11.88 24.69 -13.50
C VAL A 195 -13.29 24.61 -12.94
N LEU A 196 -14.25 24.11 -13.71
CA LEU A 196 -15.65 24.01 -13.26
C LEU A 196 -15.81 22.99 -12.12
N ALA A 197 -15.08 21.86 -12.17
CA ALA A 197 -15.07 20.91 -11.06
C ALA A 197 -14.49 21.53 -9.78
N LEU A 198 -13.37 22.26 -9.88
CA LEU A 198 -12.77 22.98 -8.75
C LEU A 198 -13.72 24.04 -8.17
N LEU A 199 -14.38 24.83 -9.02
CA LEU A 199 -15.37 25.82 -8.58
C LEU A 199 -16.55 25.16 -7.88
N TYR A 200 -17.03 24.02 -8.39
CA TYR A 200 -18.08 23.25 -7.73
C TYR A 200 -17.63 22.76 -6.35
N TRP A 201 -16.45 22.15 -6.23
CA TRP A 201 -15.95 21.66 -4.94
C TRP A 201 -15.76 22.80 -3.92
N LEU A 202 -15.25 23.95 -4.37
CA LEU A 202 -14.96 25.08 -3.49
C LEU A 202 -16.21 25.81 -3.00
N PHE A 203 -17.23 25.96 -3.83
CA PHE A 203 -18.37 26.84 -3.53
C PHE A 203 -19.73 26.15 -3.43
N LEU A 204 -19.94 25.03 -4.14
CA LEU A 204 -21.27 24.39 -4.23
C LEU A 204 -21.35 23.09 -3.44
N SER A 205 -20.26 22.33 -3.31
CA SER A 205 -20.29 20.98 -2.73
C SER A 205 -20.87 20.95 -1.31
N GLY A 206 -20.51 21.92 -0.45
CA GLY A 206 -21.05 22.01 0.91
C GLY A 206 -22.55 22.28 0.90
N SER A 207 -22.98 23.32 0.18
CA SER A 207 -24.39 23.68 0.05
C SER A 207 -25.23 22.54 -0.54
N VAL A 208 -24.72 21.82 -1.54
CA VAL A 208 -25.41 20.65 -2.11
C VAL A 208 -25.57 19.54 -1.09
N ALA A 209 -24.53 19.25 -0.30
CA ALA A 209 -24.61 18.25 0.76
C ALA A 209 -25.64 18.63 1.83
N ASP A 210 -25.66 19.90 2.26
CA ASP A 210 -26.61 20.41 3.25
C ASP A 210 -28.06 20.36 2.76
N LEU A 211 -28.30 20.73 1.50
CA LEU A 211 -29.63 20.63 0.87
C LEU A 211 -30.11 19.18 0.82
N LEU A 212 -29.26 18.25 0.40
CA LEU A 212 -29.60 16.83 0.33
C LEU A 212 -29.83 16.22 1.73
N GLN A 213 -29.03 16.64 2.72
CA GLN A 213 -29.21 16.24 4.11
C GLN A 213 -30.55 16.73 4.68
N GLY A 214 -31.00 17.92 4.27
CA GLY A 214 -32.32 18.46 4.62
C GLY A 214 -33.49 17.65 4.03
N ILE A 215 -33.30 17.02 2.87
CA ILE A 215 -34.31 16.16 2.23
C ILE A 215 -34.31 14.76 2.86
N LEU A 216 -33.14 14.14 3.00
CA LEU A 216 -33.01 12.78 3.53
C LEU A 216 -31.87 12.73 4.57
N PRO A 217 -32.18 12.72 5.88
CA PRO A 217 -31.19 12.84 6.93
C PRO A 217 -30.45 11.52 7.21
N LEU A 218 -29.63 11.07 6.26
CA LEU A 218 -28.76 9.92 6.41
C LEU A 218 -27.39 10.35 6.93
N ALA A 219 -27.19 10.24 8.24
CA ALA A 219 -25.93 10.55 8.90
C ALA A 219 -25.52 9.47 9.89
N LEU A 220 -24.20 9.31 10.03
CA LEU A 220 -23.57 8.47 11.05
C LEU A 220 -23.00 9.36 12.16
N GLU A 221 -22.93 8.83 13.39
CA GLU A 221 -22.23 9.50 14.50
C GLU A 221 -20.81 9.88 14.07
N GLY A 222 -20.45 11.16 14.19
CA GLY A 222 -19.13 11.66 13.80
C GLY A 222 -18.04 11.20 14.78
N VAL A 223 -16.94 10.69 14.26
CA VAL A 223 -15.75 10.33 15.05
C VAL A 223 -14.64 11.30 14.72
N GLN A 224 -14.12 11.97 15.75
CA GLN A 224 -12.98 12.89 15.62
C GLN A 224 -11.72 12.11 15.25
N SER A 225 -10.87 12.69 14.41
CA SER A 225 -9.72 11.95 13.87
C SER A 225 -8.57 11.77 14.87
N ASP A 226 -8.56 12.52 15.97
CA ASP A 226 -7.64 12.30 17.10
C ASP A 226 -7.80 10.92 17.76
N LYS A 227 -8.97 10.30 17.59
CA LYS A 227 -9.27 8.96 18.12
C LYS A 227 -8.73 7.83 17.25
N PHE A 228 -8.34 8.11 16.01
CA PHE A 228 -7.82 7.08 15.11
C PHE A 228 -6.38 6.75 15.51
N GLY A 229 -6.07 5.47 15.55
CA GLY A 229 -4.73 5.00 15.88
C GLY A 229 -4.52 3.57 15.44
N GLY A 230 -3.34 3.05 15.75
CA GLY A 230 -2.98 1.66 15.49
C GLY A 230 -3.12 1.28 14.01
N PHE A 231 -3.60 0.08 13.76
CA PHE A 231 -3.75 -0.51 12.43
C PHE A 231 -4.73 0.26 11.54
N VAL A 232 -5.84 0.75 12.10
CA VAL A 232 -6.82 1.55 11.35
C VAL A 232 -6.16 2.79 10.76
N LEU A 233 -5.35 3.50 11.54
CA LEU A 233 -4.62 4.67 11.04
C LEU A 233 -3.67 4.32 9.89
N SER A 234 -2.93 3.22 10.01
CA SER A 234 -2.01 2.76 8.96
C SER A 234 -2.75 2.42 7.65
N ILE A 235 -3.90 1.74 7.74
CA ILE A 235 -4.73 1.45 6.56
C ILE A 235 -5.22 2.75 5.94
N VAL A 236 -5.76 3.66 6.75
CA VAL A 236 -6.32 4.93 6.27
C VAL A 236 -5.30 5.74 5.51
N ILE A 237 -4.10 5.93 6.08
CA ILE A 237 -3.03 6.68 5.42
C ILE A 237 -2.58 5.95 4.16
N GLY A 238 -2.34 4.64 4.23
CA GLY A 238 -1.86 3.85 3.09
C GLY A 238 -2.84 3.83 1.92
N VAL A 239 -4.12 3.54 2.19
CA VAL A 239 -5.18 3.51 1.18
C VAL A 239 -5.41 4.90 0.58
N SER A 240 -5.45 5.95 1.40
CA SER A 240 -5.64 7.32 0.90
C SER A 240 -4.47 7.75 0.03
N ALA A 241 -3.23 7.50 0.47
CA ALA A 241 -2.03 7.80 -0.30
C ALA A 241 -2.02 7.06 -1.65
N ILE A 242 -2.33 5.75 -1.67
CA ILE A 242 -2.40 4.98 -2.92
C ILE A 242 -3.53 5.51 -3.82
N SER A 243 -4.72 5.77 -3.27
CA SER A 243 -5.88 6.22 -4.05
C SER A 243 -5.65 7.57 -4.71
N LEU A 244 -4.96 8.49 -4.05
CA LEU A 244 -4.66 9.82 -4.58
C LEU A 244 -3.42 9.83 -5.48
N SER A 245 -2.38 9.06 -5.15
CA SER A 245 -1.12 9.05 -5.90
C SER A 245 -1.16 8.19 -7.16
N LEU A 246 -1.94 7.11 -7.20
CA LEU A 246 -2.00 6.20 -8.33
C LEU A 246 -2.49 6.88 -9.62
N PRO A 247 -3.59 7.67 -9.63
CA PRO A 247 -4.01 8.39 -10.83
C PRO A 247 -2.95 9.38 -11.32
N LEU A 248 -2.33 10.13 -10.40
CA LEU A 248 -1.26 11.07 -10.73
C LEU A 248 -0.03 10.34 -11.29
N GLY A 249 0.32 9.20 -10.70
CA GLY A 249 1.40 8.32 -11.17
C GLY A 249 1.15 7.79 -12.57
N ILE A 250 -0.08 7.41 -12.91
CA ILE A 250 -0.46 6.99 -14.27
C ILE A 250 -0.28 8.15 -15.24
N VAL A 251 -0.77 9.35 -14.91
CA VAL A 251 -0.63 10.54 -15.77
C VAL A 251 0.85 10.87 -16.03
N LEU A 252 1.68 10.86 -15.00
CA LEU A 252 3.13 11.10 -15.12
C LEU A 252 3.85 9.98 -15.90
N ALA A 253 3.42 8.73 -15.73
CA ALA A 253 3.96 7.60 -16.48
C ALA A 253 3.65 7.69 -17.97
N LEU A 254 2.43 8.11 -18.33
CA LEU A 254 2.05 8.43 -19.72
C LEU A 254 2.82 9.64 -20.24
N GLY A 255 2.98 10.68 -19.41
CA GLY A 255 3.79 11.87 -19.74
C GLY A 255 5.25 11.52 -20.07
N ARG A 256 5.85 10.56 -19.36
CA ARG A 256 7.19 10.04 -19.63
C ARG A 256 7.31 9.34 -21.00
N GLN A 257 6.21 8.78 -21.52
CA GLN A 257 6.15 8.14 -22.84
C GLN A 257 5.78 9.11 -23.97
N SER A 258 5.48 10.38 -23.68
CA SER A 258 5.09 11.36 -24.70
C SER A 258 6.25 11.72 -25.63
N ASP A 259 5.94 11.95 -26.91
CA ASP A 259 6.90 12.43 -27.92
C ASP A 259 7.27 13.92 -27.74
N MET A 260 6.48 14.69 -26.98
CA MET A 260 6.75 16.10 -26.73
C MET A 260 7.89 16.26 -25.71
N PHE A 261 8.98 16.90 -26.14
CA PHE A 261 10.19 17.12 -25.32
C PHE A 261 9.88 17.76 -23.95
N LEU A 262 9.03 18.80 -23.91
CA LEU A 262 8.70 19.51 -22.67
C LEU A 262 7.97 18.61 -21.67
N VAL A 263 6.90 17.92 -22.09
CA VAL A 263 6.08 17.06 -21.22
C VAL A 263 6.89 15.88 -20.70
N LYS A 264 7.68 15.25 -21.58
CA LYS A 264 8.58 14.16 -21.21
C LYS A 264 9.63 14.61 -20.20
N SER A 265 10.29 15.76 -20.43
CA SER A 265 11.35 16.25 -19.56
C SER A 265 10.83 16.63 -18.17
N LEU A 266 9.68 17.31 -18.09
CA LEU A 266 9.04 17.64 -16.81
C LEU A 266 8.64 16.38 -16.02
N SER A 267 8.05 15.39 -16.71
CA SER A 267 7.63 14.13 -16.06
C SER A 267 8.82 13.33 -15.55
N VAL A 268 9.90 13.19 -16.34
CA VAL A 268 11.12 12.49 -15.93
C VAL A 268 11.79 13.20 -14.76
N CYS A 269 11.93 14.52 -14.83
CA CYS A 269 12.53 15.33 -13.75
C CYS A 269 11.78 15.12 -12.43
N PHE A 270 10.44 15.22 -12.45
CA PHE A 270 9.62 15.01 -11.27
C PHE A 270 9.77 13.57 -10.71
N ILE A 271 9.68 12.54 -11.55
CA ILE A 271 9.77 11.14 -11.13
C ILE A 271 11.14 10.85 -10.51
N GLU A 272 12.22 11.24 -11.17
CA GLU A 272 13.58 10.96 -10.67
C GLU A 272 13.92 11.79 -9.43
N PHE A 273 13.39 13.02 -9.31
CA PHE A 273 13.52 13.82 -8.09
C PHE A 273 12.83 13.15 -6.90
N ILE A 274 11.56 12.79 -7.02
CA ILE A 274 10.81 12.15 -5.92
C ILE A 274 11.42 10.80 -5.53
N ARG A 275 11.97 10.06 -6.50
CA ARG A 275 12.68 8.79 -6.24
C ARG A 275 14.08 8.98 -5.65
N GLY A 276 14.72 10.12 -5.92
CA GLY A 276 16.08 10.44 -5.49
C GLY A 276 16.18 11.09 -4.11
N VAL A 277 15.12 11.75 -3.64
CA VAL A 277 15.11 12.45 -2.35
C VAL A 277 14.62 11.52 -1.22
N PRO A 278 15.31 11.42 -0.08
CA PRO A 278 14.85 10.63 1.06
C PRO A 278 13.47 11.10 1.56
N LEU A 279 12.54 10.17 1.79
CA LEU A 279 11.19 10.50 2.25
C LEU A 279 11.19 11.32 3.55
N ILE A 280 12.12 11.04 4.47
CA ILE A 280 12.20 11.75 5.74
C ILE A 280 12.51 13.24 5.58
N THR A 281 13.31 13.63 4.56
CA THR A 281 13.61 15.05 4.33
C THR A 281 12.39 15.76 3.76
N LEU A 282 11.66 15.12 2.84
CA LEU A 282 10.40 15.65 2.30
C LEU A 282 9.35 15.82 3.39
N LEU A 283 9.14 14.80 4.24
CA LEU A 283 8.19 14.86 5.34
C LEU A 283 8.58 15.95 6.36
N PHE A 284 9.86 16.07 6.70
CA PHE A 284 10.31 17.11 7.62
C PHE A 284 10.13 18.52 7.05
N THR A 285 10.55 18.73 5.80
CA THR A 285 10.38 20.01 5.09
C THR A 285 8.90 20.37 4.94
N ALA A 286 8.04 19.43 4.54
CA ALA A 286 6.61 19.64 4.44
C ALA A 286 5.98 19.99 5.80
N SER A 287 6.39 19.32 6.87
CA SER A 287 5.91 19.59 8.24
C SER A 287 6.21 21.01 8.68
N LEU A 288 7.44 21.49 8.40
CA LEU A 288 7.87 22.83 8.76
C LEU A 288 7.21 23.90 7.89
N LEU A 289 7.20 23.70 6.56
CA LEU A 289 6.67 24.67 5.61
C LEU A 289 5.15 24.85 5.73
N LEU A 290 4.40 23.76 5.95
CA LEU A 290 2.94 23.84 6.06
C LEU A 290 2.51 24.78 7.19
N ASN A 291 3.19 24.74 8.35
CA ASN A 291 2.87 25.64 9.46
C ASN A 291 3.13 27.12 9.14
N TYR A 292 4.02 27.43 8.19
CA TYR A 292 4.30 28.82 7.79
C TYR A 292 3.27 29.38 6.80
N PHE A 293 2.66 28.54 5.96
CA PHE A 293 1.63 28.96 5.01
C PHE A 293 0.23 29.08 5.65
N LEU A 294 0.08 28.62 6.89
CA LEU A 294 -1.19 28.59 7.58
C LEU A 294 -1.37 29.81 8.51
N PRO A 295 -2.57 30.41 8.58
CA PRO A 295 -2.85 31.49 9.51
C PRO A 295 -2.62 31.06 10.97
N PRO A 296 -2.06 31.93 11.82
CA PRO A 296 -1.87 31.63 13.24
C PRO A 296 -3.22 31.29 13.89
N GLY A 297 -3.30 30.12 14.53
CA GLY A 297 -4.51 29.62 15.19
C GLY A 297 -5.30 28.54 14.43
N SER A 298 -4.89 28.16 13.21
CA SER A 298 -5.51 27.03 12.51
C SER A 298 -4.99 25.68 13.03
N ASN A 299 -5.86 24.92 13.71
CA ASN A 299 -5.56 23.55 14.13
C ASN A 299 -6.11 22.59 13.08
N PHE A 300 -5.31 22.27 12.06
CA PHE A 300 -5.64 21.14 11.19
C PHE A 300 -5.52 19.83 11.95
N ASP A 301 -6.46 18.95 11.68
CA ASP A 301 -6.44 17.59 12.17
C ASP A 301 -5.11 16.90 11.85
N ILE A 302 -4.55 16.20 12.84
CA ILE A 302 -3.24 15.54 12.76
C ILE A 302 -3.22 14.55 11.59
N ILE A 303 -4.32 13.86 11.33
CA ILE A 303 -4.39 12.86 10.26
C ILE A 303 -4.44 13.51 8.90
N LEU A 304 -5.26 14.56 8.75
CA LEU A 304 -5.36 15.29 7.49
C LEU A 304 -4.01 15.90 7.11
N ARG A 305 -3.27 16.41 8.12
CA ARG A 305 -1.92 16.93 7.94
C ARG A 305 -0.96 15.86 7.39
N VAL A 306 -0.99 14.66 7.95
CA VAL A 306 -0.13 13.55 7.50
C VAL A 306 -0.52 13.05 6.10
N ILE A 307 -1.79 13.10 5.72
CA ILE A 307 -2.24 12.71 4.36
C ILE A 307 -1.84 13.74 3.30
N ILE A 308 -1.81 15.03 3.65
CA ILE A 308 -1.47 16.12 2.72
C ILE A 308 0.05 16.17 2.45
N MET A 309 0.87 15.80 3.44
CA MET A 309 2.33 15.83 3.37
C MET A 309 2.92 14.62 2.64
#